data_AF-A0A2V2FKX2-F1
#
_entry.id   AF-A0A2V2FKX2-F1
#
_cell.length_a   1.000
_cell.length_b   1.000
_cell.length_c   1.000
_cell.angle_alpha   90.00
_cell.angle_beta   90.00
_cell.angle_gamma   90.00
#
_symmetry.space_group_name_H-M   'P 1'
#
loop_
_entity.id
_entity.type
_entity.pdbx_description
1 polymer ?
#
loop_
_entity_poly.entity_id
_entity_poly.type
_entity_poly.pdbx_seq_one_letter_code
_entity_poly.pdbx_strand_id
1 'polypeptide(L)'
;MKHNEIEAKLKNAVSNAAPDVLENILHACDQKKGTVIEMEQKANTNKGKNKALRVCAAIAAAAAMLVMGVLIGRGGGHTPLYASDVAAIISLDVNPSVELRVDATEKVLAAEAHNADGEAVLAGMELAGTELNVAVNAIVGSMLKLGYIDELANSILISVEGMDGTDAKALESKLVAEVEAVFAQSPVGSGAILSQNVSDADDALSAKAGEYGITVGKAALIEEILQGNARYTFKELAGLSINELNLLAKNVSLTHVNSVGQASDKAYIGTDAAVEAALKHAGVARADATGLEVELDCENGRMVYEVEFDAANAEYEYDVDAETGEIVWYEAPGIVRGETGESGAPKPTAGNEIGKEAAKQAAFRHANVKEADVTALKVELDREDGVLHYDVDFHCGGYEYGYEIDAQTGAVLKQEREQDDDADGKPAGTPDTSGGSLIGISRAKEIALAHAGLSGEKVTELKAELDREDGRQQYEVEFKAGGYEYDYEIDAQTGKILEWDKDFDD
;
A
#
# COMPACT_ATOMS: atom_id res chain seq x y z
N MET A 1 -9.49 -59.36 -5.17
CA MET A 1 -10.03 -58.19 -4.45
C MET A 1 -11.44 -57.93 -4.93
N LYS A 2 -12.37 -57.64 -4.02
CA LYS A 2 -13.76 -57.35 -4.39
C LYS A 2 -13.82 -55.91 -4.92
N HIS A 3 -14.69 -55.65 -5.91
CA HIS A 3 -14.81 -54.36 -6.61
C HIS A 3 -14.91 -53.17 -5.65
N ASN A 4 -15.64 -53.33 -4.54
CA ASN A 4 -15.85 -52.31 -3.51
C ASN A 4 -14.56 -51.91 -2.76
N GLU A 5 -13.56 -52.80 -2.66
CA GLU A 5 -12.27 -52.48 -2.02
C GLU A 5 -11.38 -51.63 -2.93
N ILE A 6 -11.57 -51.75 -4.25
CA ILE A 6 -10.84 -50.95 -5.25
C ILE A 6 -11.43 -49.54 -5.29
N GLU A 7 -12.76 -49.42 -5.25
CA GLU A 7 -13.46 -48.13 -5.21
C GLU A 7 -13.12 -47.32 -3.95
N ALA A 8 -13.07 -47.96 -2.78
CA ALA A 8 -12.69 -47.30 -1.54
C ALA A 8 -11.23 -46.81 -1.55
N LYS A 9 -10.31 -47.62 -2.13
CA LYS A 9 -8.91 -47.23 -2.28
C LYS A 9 -8.72 -46.12 -3.31
N LEU A 10 -9.48 -46.15 -4.40
CA LEU A 10 -9.44 -45.11 -5.42
C LEU A 10 -10.01 -43.79 -4.89
N LYS A 11 -11.11 -43.83 -4.13
CA LYS A 11 -11.71 -42.65 -3.50
C LYS A 11 -10.77 -42.03 -2.45
N ASN A 12 -10.10 -42.85 -1.63
CA ASN A 12 -9.06 -42.37 -0.70
C ASN A 12 -7.85 -41.78 -1.43
N ALA A 13 -7.40 -42.40 -2.53
CA ALA A 13 -6.29 -41.89 -3.31
C ALA A 13 -6.62 -40.54 -3.98
N VAL A 14 -7.84 -40.39 -4.49
CA VAL A 14 -8.30 -39.15 -5.13
C VAL A 14 -8.54 -38.04 -4.10
N SER A 15 -9.12 -38.36 -2.93
CA SER A 15 -9.37 -37.35 -1.87
C SER A 15 -8.08 -36.87 -1.18
N ASN A 16 -7.03 -37.69 -1.17
CA ASN A 16 -5.70 -37.30 -0.66
C ASN A 16 -4.82 -36.60 -1.71
N ALA A 17 -5.12 -36.73 -3.00
CA ALA A 17 -4.37 -36.11 -4.08
C ALA A 17 -4.88 -34.70 -4.43
N ALA A 18 -6.13 -34.39 -4.10
CA ALA A 18 -6.74 -33.07 -4.23
C ALA A 18 -7.65 -32.82 -3.01
N PRO A 19 -7.09 -32.37 -1.87
CA PRO A 19 -7.91 -31.98 -0.73
C PRO A 19 -8.86 -30.84 -1.14
N ASP A 20 -10.10 -30.89 -0.66
CA ASP A 20 -11.07 -29.81 -0.85
C ASP A 20 -10.64 -28.62 0.01
N VAL A 21 -9.74 -27.81 -0.55
CA VAL A 21 -9.16 -26.63 0.09
C VAL A 21 -9.89 -25.35 -0.31
N LEU A 22 -11.00 -25.44 -1.06
CA LEU A 22 -11.73 -24.28 -1.54
C LEU A 22 -12.21 -23.39 -0.38
N GLU A 23 -12.66 -23.97 0.72
CA GLU A 23 -13.08 -23.22 1.91
C GLU A 23 -11.90 -22.54 2.62
N ASN A 24 -10.73 -23.20 2.66
CA ASN A 24 -9.49 -22.62 3.21
C ASN A 24 -8.91 -21.53 2.29
N ILE A 25 -9.01 -21.70 0.98
CA ILE A 25 -8.62 -20.70 -0.02
C ILE A 25 -9.56 -19.50 0.06
N LEU A 26 -10.88 -19.72 0.17
CA LEU A 26 -11.86 -18.65 0.35
C LEU A 26 -11.62 -17.89 1.66
N HIS A 27 -11.27 -18.59 2.75
CA HIS A 27 -10.90 -17.96 4.02
C HIS A 27 -9.58 -17.16 3.91
N ALA A 28 -8.59 -17.69 3.19
CA ALA A 28 -7.33 -16.98 2.92
C ALA A 28 -7.53 -15.77 1.98
N CYS A 29 -8.48 -15.83 1.05
CA CYS A 29 -8.85 -14.71 0.19
C CYS A 29 -9.68 -13.64 0.92
N ASP A 30 -10.55 -14.03 1.86
CA ASP A 30 -11.34 -13.06 2.66
C ASP A 30 -10.48 -12.31 3.69
N GLN A 31 -9.38 -12.90 4.19
CA GLN A 31 -8.40 -12.23 5.06
C GLN A 31 -7.37 -11.37 4.30
N LYS A 32 -7.26 -11.52 2.97
CA LYS A 32 -6.36 -10.73 2.11
C LYS A 32 -7.03 -9.53 1.43
N LYS A 33 -8.26 -9.17 1.82
CA LYS A 33 -8.81 -7.86 1.48
C LYS A 33 -8.04 -6.80 2.26
N GLY A 34 -7.06 -6.19 1.61
CA GLY A 34 -6.39 -4.95 1.99
C GLY A 34 -6.27 -4.77 3.51
N THR A 35 -5.21 -5.33 4.09
CA THR A 35 -4.87 -5.10 5.50
C THR A 35 -4.43 -3.65 5.68
N VAL A 36 -5.41 -2.74 5.69
CA VAL A 36 -5.23 -1.39 6.22
C VAL A 36 -5.13 -1.55 7.73
N ILE A 37 -3.96 -1.26 8.28
CA ILE A 37 -3.83 -1.02 9.71
C ILE A 37 -4.59 0.29 9.97
N GLU A 38 -5.76 0.21 10.60
CA GLU A 38 -6.44 1.41 11.10
C GLU A 38 -5.54 2.08 12.16
N MET A 39 -4.90 3.20 11.77
CA MET A 39 -4.25 4.09 12.71
C MET A 39 -5.27 5.09 13.26
N GLU A 40 -5.52 5.08 14.57
CA GLU A 40 -6.18 6.22 15.23
C GLU A 40 -5.25 7.44 15.15
N GLN A 41 -5.45 8.29 14.15
CA GLN A 41 -4.75 9.56 14.03
C GLN A 41 -5.24 10.53 15.11
N LYS A 42 -4.31 11.03 15.94
CA LYS A 42 -4.51 12.32 16.60
C LYS A 42 -4.29 13.42 15.57
N ALA A 43 -5.37 14.09 15.19
CA ALA A 43 -5.39 15.25 14.31
C ALA A 43 -4.24 16.22 14.63
N ASN A 44 -3.30 16.36 13.69
CA ASN A 44 -2.21 17.31 13.77
C ASN A 44 -2.39 18.36 12.66
N THR A 45 -3.17 19.39 12.95
CA THR A 45 -3.36 20.55 12.08
C THR A 45 -2.07 21.34 11.97
N ASN A 46 -1.50 21.48 10.76
CA ASN A 46 -0.53 22.55 10.50
C ASN A 46 -0.52 23.01 9.03
N LYS A 47 -1.52 23.83 8.65
CA LYS A 47 -1.41 24.83 7.58
C LYS A 47 -0.63 26.03 8.13
N GLY A 48 0.48 26.41 7.49
CA GLY A 48 1.44 27.39 8.03
C GLY A 48 0.99 28.86 7.99
N LYS A 49 1.34 29.62 9.05
CA LYS A 49 2.08 30.92 9.03
C LYS A 49 2.17 31.57 10.44
N ASN A 50 3.41 31.83 10.87
CA ASN A 50 3.94 32.90 11.75
C ASN A 50 3.80 32.88 13.30
N LYS A 51 4.98 32.73 13.93
CA LYS A 51 5.56 33.34 15.17
C LYS A 51 4.61 33.86 16.25
N ALA A 52 4.55 33.17 17.39
CA ALA A 52 5.11 33.62 18.68
C ALA A 52 4.91 32.58 19.80
N LEU A 53 5.89 32.57 20.72
CA LEU A 53 5.85 32.12 22.11
C LEU A 53 6.21 30.65 22.43
N ARG A 54 7.47 30.50 22.83
CA ARG A 54 8.03 29.46 23.70
C ARG A 54 7.27 29.42 25.05
N VAL A 55 7.06 28.23 25.62
CA VAL A 55 7.49 27.80 26.97
C VAL A 55 7.00 26.37 27.25
N CYS A 56 7.99 25.50 27.49
CA CYS A 56 8.06 24.25 28.26
C CYS A 56 6.78 23.53 28.74
N ALA A 57 6.67 22.24 28.36
CA ALA A 57 6.32 21.11 29.24
C ALA A 57 6.73 19.80 28.54
N ALA A 58 7.97 19.33 28.61
CA ALA A 58 8.44 18.48 29.70
C ALA A 58 7.29 17.79 30.47
N ILE A 59 6.64 16.79 29.86
CA ILE A 59 6.07 15.54 30.44
C ILE A 59 5.66 14.67 29.24
N ALA A 60 6.63 13.97 28.63
CA ALA A 60 6.35 12.86 27.70
C ALA A 60 7.44 11.77 27.73
N ALA A 61 8.44 11.92 28.62
CA ALA A 61 9.52 10.96 28.83
C ALA A 61 9.27 10.01 30.03
N ALA A 62 8.04 9.98 30.56
CA ALA A 62 7.69 9.17 31.74
C ALA A 62 6.58 8.13 31.49
N ALA A 63 6.03 8.05 30.27
CA ALA A 63 5.02 7.05 29.93
C ALA A 63 5.63 5.76 29.33
N ALA A 64 6.82 5.82 28.73
CA ALA A 64 7.51 4.64 28.19
C ALA A 64 8.31 3.84 29.24
N MET A 65 8.67 4.44 30.39
CA MET A 65 9.17 3.67 31.54
C MET A 65 8.05 2.92 32.31
N LEU A 66 6.79 3.04 31.90
CA LEU A 66 5.65 2.39 32.56
C LEU A 66 5.06 1.19 31.81
N VAL A 67 5.46 0.95 30.55
CA VAL A 67 5.20 -0.34 29.89
C VAL A 67 6.16 -1.43 30.41
N MET A 68 7.27 -1.04 31.05
CA MET A 68 8.19 -1.96 31.74
C MET A 68 7.93 -2.08 33.26
N GLY A 69 6.81 -1.58 33.78
CA GLY A 69 6.63 -1.51 35.23
C GLY A 69 5.25 -1.28 35.83
N VAL A 70 4.10 -1.45 35.17
CA VAL A 70 2.80 -1.66 35.87
C VAL A 70 1.87 -2.54 35.03
N LEU A 71 1.83 -3.84 35.32
CA LEU A 71 0.59 -4.62 35.31
C LEU A 71 0.47 -5.38 36.64
N ILE A 72 0.37 -4.61 37.74
CA ILE A 72 -0.26 -5.13 38.95
C ILE A 72 -1.76 -4.86 38.83
N GLY A 73 -2.52 -5.92 38.56
CA GLY A 73 -3.91 -5.98 39.00
C GLY A 73 -4.93 -6.37 37.94
N ARG A 74 -4.98 -7.67 37.61
CA ARG A 74 -6.20 -8.48 37.74
C ARG A 74 -5.92 -9.98 37.50
N GLY A 75 -5.80 -10.72 38.61
CA GLY A 75 -6.22 -12.12 38.69
C GLY A 75 -5.26 -13.21 38.18
N GLY A 76 -4.13 -13.43 38.88
CA GLY A 76 -3.29 -14.62 38.71
C GLY A 76 -1.92 -14.41 39.37
N GLY A 77 -1.52 -15.26 40.32
CA GLY A 77 -0.38 -15.03 41.19
C GLY A 77 1.00 -15.23 40.53
N HIS A 78 1.44 -14.30 39.69
CA HIS A 78 2.81 -14.26 39.17
C HIS A 78 3.62 -13.09 39.78
N THR A 79 4.82 -13.42 40.22
CA THR A 79 5.83 -12.50 40.75
C THR A 79 6.31 -11.51 39.68
N PRO A 80 6.62 -10.24 40.02
CA PRO A 80 7.15 -9.29 39.04
C PRO A 80 8.54 -9.77 38.58
N LEU A 81 8.71 -9.92 37.26
CA LEU A 81 10.01 -10.18 36.66
C LEU A 81 10.92 -8.97 36.89
N TYR A 82 12.15 -9.19 37.38
CA TYR A 82 13.15 -8.14 37.44
C TYR A 82 13.90 -8.09 36.09
N ALA A 83 14.19 -6.88 35.60
CA ALA A 83 14.96 -6.66 34.37
C ALA A 83 16.37 -7.34 34.38
N SER A 84 16.85 -7.82 35.53
CA SER A 84 18.12 -8.52 35.69
C SER A 84 18.17 -9.93 35.12
N ASP A 85 17.01 -10.53 34.78
CA ASP A 85 16.95 -11.95 34.42
C ASP A 85 16.84 -12.16 32.90
N VAL A 86 16.65 -11.09 32.12
CA VAL A 86 16.58 -11.15 30.65
C VAL A 86 18.00 -11.15 30.09
N ALA A 87 18.35 -12.18 29.33
CA ALA A 87 19.62 -12.29 28.63
C ALA A 87 19.50 -11.94 27.14
N ALA A 88 18.33 -12.16 26.53
CA ALA A 88 18.06 -11.76 25.16
C ALA A 88 16.57 -11.50 24.91
N ILE A 89 16.31 -10.68 23.90
CA ILE A 89 15.01 -10.47 23.28
C ILE A 89 15.09 -10.97 21.83
N ILE A 90 14.11 -11.77 21.43
CA ILE A 90 14.04 -12.38 20.09
C ILE A 90 12.74 -11.93 19.44
N SER A 91 12.79 -11.30 18.27
CA SER A 91 11.60 -11.08 17.45
C SER A 91 11.51 -12.09 16.30
N LEU A 92 10.30 -12.59 16.05
CA LEU A 92 9.95 -13.44 14.93
C LEU A 92 8.88 -12.70 14.11
N ASP A 93 9.30 -12.15 12.98
CA ASP A 93 8.51 -11.27 12.14
C ASP A 93 8.19 -11.93 10.79
N VAL A 94 6.92 -11.87 10.38
CA VAL A 94 6.43 -12.26 9.05
C VAL A 94 5.39 -11.23 8.60
N ASN A 95 4.20 -11.34 9.19
CA ASN A 95 3.04 -10.45 9.28
C ASN A 95 1.91 -11.27 9.97
N PRO A 96 2.31 -12.10 10.95
CA PRO A 96 2.35 -11.83 12.40
C PRO A 96 3.71 -11.34 12.90
N SER A 97 3.71 -10.71 14.09
CA SER A 97 4.93 -10.32 14.82
C SER A 97 4.86 -10.75 16.30
N VAL A 98 5.89 -11.47 16.75
CA VAL A 98 5.99 -12.04 18.11
C VAL A 98 7.38 -11.77 18.70
N GLU A 99 7.43 -11.34 19.96
CA GLU A 99 8.65 -11.13 20.74
C GLU A 99 8.74 -12.17 21.87
N LEU A 100 9.94 -12.71 22.08
CA LEU A 100 10.29 -13.60 23.19
C LEU A 100 11.37 -12.96 24.05
N ARG A 101 11.16 -12.94 25.36
CA ARG A 101 12.20 -12.61 26.35
C ARG A 101 12.73 -13.89 26.94
N VAL A 102 14.04 -14.08 26.98
CA VAL A 102 14.67 -15.30 27.51
C VAL A 102 15.72 -15.00 28.55
N ASP A 103 15.94 -15.95 29.46
CA ASP A 103 17.05 -15.90 30.42
C ASP A 103 18.37 -16.45 29.84
N ALA A 104 19.44 -16.38 30.63
CA ALA A 104 20.78 -16.83 30.23
C ALA A 104 20.88 -18.36 30.00
N THR A 105 19.86 -19.12 30.38
CA THR A 105 19.71 -20.56 30.10
C THR A 105 18.80 -20.83 28.90
N GLU A 106 18.42 -19.78 28.16
CA GLU A 106 17.50 -19.80 27.04
C GLU A 106 16.09 -20.29 27.41
N LYS A 107 15.68 -20.07 28.66
CA LYS A 107 14.28 -20.28 29.07
C LYS A 107 13.45 -19.06 28.73
N VAL A 108 12.29 -19.30 28.13
CA VAL A 108 11.33 -18.25 27.82
C VAL A 108 10.76 -17.70 29.12
N LEU A 109 10.93 -16.41 29.31
CA LEU A 109 10.39 -15.64 30.43
C LEU A 109 9.02 -15.07 30.08
N ALA A 110 8.87 -14.57 28.85
CA ALA A 110 7.65 -13.99 28.31
C ALA A 110 7.60 -14.17 26.79
N ALA A 111 6.37 -14.22 26.27
CA ALA A 111 6.07 -14.19 24.84
C ALA A 111 4.96 -13.16 24.62
N GLU A 112 5.18 -12.19 23.74
CA GLU A 112 4.29 -11.06 23.50
C GLU A 112 4.03 -10.92 22.00
N ALA A 113 2.79 -10.57 21.65
CA ALA A 113 2.43 -10.25 20.27
C ALA A 113 2.57 -8.74 20.04
N HIS A 114 3.07 -8.36 18.87
CA HIS A 114 3.20 -6.96 18.47
C HIS A 114 2.13 -6.50 17.47
N ASN A 115 1.30 -7.43 16.98
CA ASN A 115 0.12 -7.13 16.16
C ASN A 115 -0.98 -8.18 16.38
N ALA A 116 -2.17 -7.93 15.81
CA ALA A 116 -3.33 -8.81 15.96
C ALA A 116 -3.07 -10.24 15.44
N ASP A 117 -2.32 -10.38 14.35
CA ASP A 117 -1.94 -11.69 13.82
C ASP A 117 -0.97 -12.44 14.76
N GLY A 118 -0.06 -11.71 15.44
CA GLY A 118 0.80 -12.26 16.50
C GLY A 118 -0.02 -12.80 17.67
N GLU A 119 -1.11 -12.13 18.04
CA GLU A 119 -2.03 -12.63 19.08
C GLU A 119 -2.69 -13.95 18.64
N ALA A 120 -3.11 -14.04 17.38
CA ALA A 120 -3.66 -15.25 16.80
C ALA A 120 -2.64 -16.41 16.79
N VAL A 121 -1.37 -16.12 16.47
CA VAL A 121 -0.28 -17.10 16.51
C VAL A 121 -0.04 -17.64 17.91
N LEU A 122 -0.07 -16.77 18.93
CA LEU A 122 0.16 -17.14 20.33
C LEU A 122 -1.07 -17.71 21.06
N ALA A 123 -2.25 -17.67 20.43
CA ALA A 123 -3.50 -18.03 21.06
C ALA A 123 -3.48 -19.45 21.65
N GLY A 124 -3.64 -19.55 22.97
CA GLY A 124 -3.68 -20.82 23.70
C GLY A 124 -2.32 -21.46 23.96
N MET A 125 -1.21 -20.75 23.73
CA MET A 125 0.14 -21.22 24.06
C MET A 125 0.57 -20.76 25.46
N GLU A 126 1.14 -21.68 26.23
CA GLU A 126 1.82 -21.38 27.51
C GLU A 126 3.34 -21.57 27.30
N LEU A 127 4.02 -20.50 26.87
CA LEU A 127 5.44 -20.56 26.51
C LEU A 127 6.39 -20.23 27.68
N ALA A 128 5.92 -19.56 28.74
CA ALA A 128 6.76 -19.24 29.88
C ALA A 128 7.34 -20.52 30.54
N GLY A 129 8.65 -20.55 30.73
CA GLY A 129 9.41 -21.67 31.28
C GLY A 129 9.80 -22.76 30.28
N THR A 130 9.36 -22.67 29.01
CA THR A 130 9.82 -23.61 27.97
C THR A 130 11.24 -23.27 27.50
N GLU A 131 11.93 -24.25 26.92
CA GLU A 131 13.16 -23.96 26.17
C GLU A 131 12.84 -23.08 24.95
N LEU A 132 13.72 -22.13 24.62
CA LEU A 132 13.54 -21.22 23.49
C LEU A 132 13.29 -21.95 22.16
N ASN A 133 14.03 -23.03 21.88
CA ASN A 133 13.87 -23.77 20.64
C ASN A 133 12.48 -24.44 20.53
N VAL A 134 11.92 -24.90 21.65
CA VAL A 134 10.56 -25.45 21.70
C VAL A 134 9.53 -24.36 21.44
N ALA A 135 9.72 -23.16 21.99
CA ALA A 135 8.85 -22.02 21.75
C ALA A 135 8.89 -21.56 20.29
N VAL A 136 10.08 -21.40 19.71
CA VAL A 136 10.27 -21.01 18.29
C VAL A 136 9.61 -22.04 17.38
N ASN A 137 9.81 -23.34 17.62
CA ASN A 137 9.15 -24.40 16.86
C ASN A 137 7.62 -24.33 16.95
N ALA A 138 7.08 -24.07 18.13
CA ALA A 138 5.64 -23.94 18.33
C ALA A 138 5.07 -22.71 17.58
N ILE A 139 5.78 -21.58 17.65
CA ILE A 139 5.40 -20.32 17.00
C ILE A 139 5.44 -20.48 15.48
N VAL A 140 6.56 -20.93 14.90
CA VAL A 140 6.69 -21.13 13.44
C VAL A 140 5.72 -22.20 12.95
N GLY A 141 5.52 -23.28 13.71
CA GLY A 141 4.51 -24.30 13.40
C GLY A 141 3.09 -23.73 13.40
N SER A 142 2.77 -22.79 14.29
CA SER A 142 1.50 -22.09 14.32
C SER A 142 1.34 -21.14 13.13
N MET A 143 2.38 -20.39 12.78
CA MET A 143 2.40 -19.53 11.58
C MET A 143 2.14 -20.34 10.29
N LEU A 144 2.79 -21.50 10.15
CA LEU A 144 2.55 -22.44 9.04
C LEU A 144 1.11 -22.98 9.04
N LYS A 145 0.58 -23.34 10.20
CA LYS A 145 -0.77 -23.90 10.33
C LYS A 145 -1.86 -22.88 10.00
N LEU A 146 -1.64 -21.61 10.37
CA LEU A 146 -2.56 -20.50 10.12
C LEU A 146 -2.42 -19.92 8.71
N GLY A 147 -1.42 -20.36 7.93
CA GLY A 147 -1.22 -19.92 6.55
C GLY A 147 -0.48 -18.58 6.41
N TYR A 148 0.13 -18.09 7.49
CA TYR A 148 0.98 -16.89 7.41
C TYR A 148 2.32 -17.16 6.73
N ILE A 149 2.77 -18.42 6.76
CA ILE A 149 3.91 -18.92 5.99
C ILE A 149 3.41 -20.12 5.19
N ASP A 150 3.57 -20.08 3.87
CA ASP A 150 3.19 -21.17 2.97
C ASP A 150 4.11 -21.19 1.71
N GLU A 151 3.71 -21.91 0.66
CA GLU A 151 4.48 -21.96 -0.58
C GLU A 151 4.42 -20.64 -1.38
N LEU A 152 3.44 -19.77 -1.12
CA LEU A 152 3.22 -18.51 -1.81
C LEU A 152 3.97 -17.35 -1.15
N ALA A 153 4.05 -17.34 0.19
CA ALA A 153 4.84 -16.40 0.98
C ALA A 153 5.60 -17.17 2.08
N ASN A 154 6.93 -17.22 1.98
CA ASN A 154 7.76 -18.18 2.73
C ASN A 154 8.92 -17.54 3.51
N SER A 155 8.87 -16.22 3.74
CA SER A 155 9.95 -15.49 4.41
C SER A 155 9.64 -15.22 5.88
N ILE A 156 10.66 -15.32 6.73
CA ILE A 156 10.63 -14.94 8.16
C ILE A 156 11.88 -14.15 8.52
N LEU A 157 11.73 -13.13 9.35
CA LEU A 157 12.82 -12.34 9.93
C LEU A 157 12.99 -12.72 11.40
N ILE A 158 14.22 -13.05 11.78
CA ILE A 158 14.63 -13.37 13.14
C ILE A 158 15.58 -12.27 13.61
N SER A 159 15.17 -11.49 14.60
CA SER A 159 16.03 -10.45 15.18
C SER A 159 16.41 -10.81 16.60
N VAL A 160 17.69 -10.71 16.94
CA VAL A 160 18.20 -10.98 18.29
C VAL A 160 18.81 -9.72 18.88
N GLU A 161 18.27 -9.30 20.02
CA GLU A 161 18.84 -8.26 20.89
C GLU A 161 19.44 -8.95 22.13
N GLY A 162 20.77 -9.01 22.20
CA GLY A 162 21.50 -9.61 23.31
C GLY A 162 21.84 -8.58 24.39
N MET A 163 21.59 -8.92 25.64
CA MET A 163 22.07 -8.15 26.79
C MET A 163 23.55 -8.43 27.07
N ASP A 164 24.18 -7.62 27.92
CA ASP A 164 25.59 -7.76 28.29
C ASP A 164 25.97 -9.20 28.69
N GLY A 165 26.91 -9.80 27.96
CA GLY A 165 27.41 -11.15 28.19
C GLY A 165 26.72 -12.25 27.38
N THR A 166 25.67 -11.93 26.63
CA THR A 166 25.01 -12.85 25.70
C THR A 166 25.74 -12.91 24.35
N ASP A 167 25.96 -14.12 23.83
CA ASP A 167 26.45 -14.32 22.46
C ASP A 167 25.27 -14.30 21.47
N ALA A 168 24.82 -13.10 21.12
CA ALA A 168 23.67 -12.90 20.23
C ALA A 168 23.87 -13.53 18.85
N LYS A 169 25.11 -13.57 18.32
CA LYS A 169 25.41 -14.19 17.01
C LYS A 169 25.28 -15.71 17.05
N ALA A 170 25.73 -16.34 18.13
CA ALA A 170 25.56 -17.78 18.32
C ALA A 170 24.07 -18.13 18.48
N LEU A 171 23.31 -17.31 19.22
CA LEU A 171 21.88 -17.48 19.41
C LEU A 171 21.12 -17.33 18.09
N GLU A 172 21.41 -16.29 17.31
CA GLU A 172 20.88 -16.06 15.97
C GLU A 172 21.11 -17.28 15.07
N SER A 173 22.36 -17.74 14.97
CA SER A 173 22.72 -18.91 14.13
C SER A 173 21.97 -20.18 14.54
N LYS A 174 21.75 -20.37 15.84
CA LYS A 174 20.98 -21.51 16.39
C LYS A 174 19.51 -21.42 16.01
N LEU A 175 18.91 -20.24 16.08
CA LEU A 175 17.51 -20.02 15.73
C LEU A 175 17.26 -20.23 14.23
N VAL A 176 18.16 -19.74 13.37
CA VAL A 176 18.09 -19.99 11.92
C VAL A 176 18.04 -21.50 11.64
N ALA A 177 18.95 -22.28 12.22
CA ALA A 177 19.01 -23.73 12.01
C ALA A 177 17.73 -24.45 12.49
N GLU A 178 17.11 -23.97 13.57
CA GLU A 178 15.85 -24.52 14.08
C GLU A 178 14.69 -24.23 13.11
N VAL A 179 14.57 -22.99 12.63
CA VAL A 179 13.54 -22.60 11.66
C VAL A 179 13.72 -23.33 10.32
N GLU A 180 14.95 -23.47 9.83
CA GLU A 180 15.25 -24.30 8.65
C GLU A 180 14.75 -25.73 8.81
N ALA A 181 14.95 -26.33 9.98
CA ALA A 181 14.50 -27.69 10.26
C ALA A 181 12.98 -27.82 10.29
N VAL A 182 12.26 -26.79 10.75
CA VAL A 182 10.79 -26.73 10.71
C VAL A 182 10.31 -26.62 9.27
N PHE A 183 10.90 -25.71 8.48
CA PHE A 183 10.55 -25.54 7.06
C PHE A 183 10.77 -26.82 6.26
N ALA A 184 11.89 -27.51 6.47
CA ALA A 184 12.21 -28.77 5.80
C ALA A 184 11.21 -29.91 6.07
N GLN A 185 10.47 -29.83 7.18
CA GLN A 185 9.44 -30.79 7.56
C GLN A 185 8.02 -30.34 7.18
N SER A 186 7.88 -29.14 6.62
CA SER A 186 6.61 -28.54 6.21
C SER A 186 6.42 -28.60 4.69
N PRO A 187 5.21 -28.33 4.17
CA PRO A 187 4.97 -28.18 2.74
C PRO A 187 5.82 -27.09 2.07
N VAL A 188 6.27 -26.08 2.81
CA VAL A 188 7.15 -25.02 2.31
C VAL A 188 8.49 -25.59 1.83
N GLY A 189 8.99 -26.63 2.49
CA GLY A 189 10.29 -27.25 2.21
C GLY A 189 11.45 -26.32 2.51
N SER A 190 11.77 -25.40 1.60
CA SER A 190 12.81 -24.39 1.79
C SER A 190 12.18 -23.00 1.75
N GLY A 191 12.08 -22.35 2.91
CA GLY A 191 11.69 -20.95 3.03
C GLY A 191 12.88 -20.01 3.02
N ALA A 192 12.64 -18.70 2.97
CA ALA A 192 13.67 -17.71 3.24
C ALA A 192 13.70 -17.32 4.71
N ILE A 193 14.90 -17.23 5.26
CA ILE A 193 15.13 -16.83 6.64
C ILE A 193 16.12 -15.68 6.60
N LEU A 194 15.63 -14.51 6.99
CA LEU A 194 16.44 -13.35 7.28
C LEU A 194 16.79 -13.37 8.77
N SER A 195 18.04 -13.08 9.11
CA SER A 195 18.46 -13.01 10.50
C SER A 195 19.41 -11.86 10.76
N GLN A 196 19.29 -11.25 11.93
CA GLN A 196 20.09 -10.07 12.28
C GLN A 196 20.29 -9.95 13.79
N ASN A 197 21.37 -9.26 14.14
CA ASN A 197 21.67 -8.86 15.51
C ASN A 197 21.40 -7.36 15.66
N VAL A 198 20.45 -7.01 16.52
CA VAL A 198 20.01 -5.63 16.79
C VAL A 198 20.41 -5.13 18.18
N SER A 199 21.40 -5.77 18.81
CA SER A 199 21.89 -5.39 20.15
C SER A 199 22.47 -3.97 20.22
N ASP A 200 22.94 -3.44 19.08
CA ASP A 200 23.50 -2.10 18.95
C ASP A 200 22.46 -1.07 18.44
N ALA A 201 21.16 -1.41 18.43
CA ALA A 201 20.09 -0.51 18.02
C ALA A 201 20.07 0.76 18.87
N ASP A 202 19.97 1.91 18.22
CA ASP A 202 19.93 3.20 18.91
C ASP A 202 18.50 3.63 19.27
N ASP A 203 18.41 4.69 20.08
CA ASP A 203 17.13 5.27 20.51
C ASP A 203 16.30 5.78 19.33
N ALA A 204 16.94 6.18 18.21
CA ALA A 204 16.26 6.70 17.04
C ALA A 204 15.55 5.58 16.28
N LEU A 205 16.22 4.45 16.06
CA LEU A 205 15.63 3.26 15.46
C LEU A 205 14.49 2.72 16.32
N SER A 206 14.67 2.68 17.64
CA SER A 206 13.64 2.26 18.59
C SER A 206 12.41 3.19 18.57
N ALA A 207 12.63 4.51 18.51
CA ALA A 207 11.56 5.49 18.39
C ALA A 207 10.81 5.32 17.06
N LYS A 208 11.52 5.05 15.96
CA LYS A 208 10.93 4.82 14.64
C LYS A 208 10.12 3.52 14.60
N ALA A 209 10.62 2.43 15.17
CA ALA A 209 9.86 1.21 15.33
C ALA A 209 8.54 1.45 16.10
N GLY A 210 8.61 2.24 17.18
CA GLY A 210 7.44 2.65 17.96
C GLY A 210 6.46 3.56 17.21
N GLU A 211 6.95 4.46 16.36
CA GLU A 211 6.12 5.34 15.52
C GLU A 211 5.25 4.54 14.54
N TYR A 212 5.80 3.49 13.95
CA TYR A 212 5.11 2.65 12.96
C TYR A 212 4.47 1.39 13.55
N GLY A 213 4.58 1.18 14.87
CA GLY A 213 4.00 0.00 15.53
C GLY A 213 4.62 -1.33 15.10
N ILE A 214 5.90 -1.33 14.75
CA ILE A 214 6.65 -2.52 14.30
C ILE A 214 7.78 -2.87 15.28
N THR A 215 8.40 -4.05 15.12
CA THR A 215 9.56 -4.42 15.93
C THR A 215 10.80 -3.61 15.53
N VAL A 216 11.73 -3.45 16.47
CA VAL A 216 13.07 -2.88 16.19
C VAL A 216 13.76 -3.65 15.06
N GLY A 217 13.55 -4.97 15.02
CA GLY A 217 14.00 -5.85 13.97
C GLY A 217 13.50 -5.45 12.58
N LYS A 218 12.18 -5.38 12.39
CA LYS A 218 11.60 -4.98 11.11
C LYS A 218 12.04 -3.57 10.70
N ALA A 219 12.10 -2.64 11.65
CA ALA A 219 12.61 -1.29 11.39
C ALA A 219 14.06 -1.28 10.91
N ALA A 220 14.93 -2.10 11.50
CA ALA A 220 16.34 -2.22 11.09
C ALA A 220 16.48 -2.73 9.65
N LEU A 221 15.68 -3.75 9.28
CA LEU A 221 15.65 -4.29 7.92
C LEU A 221 15.21 -3.21 6.93
N ILE A 222 14.16 -2.44 7.25
CA ILE A 222 13.66 -1.36 6.39
C ILE A 222 14.74 -0.29 6.20
N GLU A 223 15.39 0.18 7.27
CA GLU A 223 16.50 1.15 7.16
C GLU A 223 17.64 0.63 6.27
N GLU A 224 17.97 -0.65 6.35
CA GLU A 224 19.01 -1.23 5.51
C GLU A 224 18.59 -1.33 4.02
N ILE A 225 17.33 -1.66 3.74
CA ILE A 225 16.77 -1.59 2.39
C ILE A 225 16.85 -0.16 1.85
N LEU A 226 16.44 0.83 2.63
CA LEU A 226 16.46 2.26 2.25
C LEU A 226 17.87 2.81 2.01
N GLN A 227 18.87 2.32 2.76
CA GLN A 227 20.26 2.72 2.55
C GLN A 227 20.81 2.23 1.20
N GLY A 228 20.33 1.08 0.72
CA GLY A 228 20.72 0.54 -0.57
C GLY A 228 19.84 0.95 -1.74
N ASN A 229 18.60 1.40 -1.47
CA ASN A 229 17.67 1.90 -2.47
C ASN A 229 16.87 3.09 -1.92
N ALA A 230 17.18 4.30 -2.43
CA ALA A 230 16.57 5.55 -1.97
C ALA A 230 15.22 5.87 -2.64
N ARG A 231 14.65 4.94 -3.44
CA ARG A 231 13.36 5.14 -4.11
C ARG A 231 12.18 5.08 -3.13
N TYR A 232 12.27 4.23 -2.10
CA TYR A 232 11.20 4.05 -1.13
C TYR A 232 11.24 5.05 0.02
N THR A 233 10.09 5.19 0.66
CA THR A 233 9.93 5.77 1.98
C THR A 233 9.80 4.67 3.04
N PHE A 234 10.09 5.03 4.29
CA PHE A 234 9.88 4.11 5.39
C PHE A 234 8.40 3.75 5.58
N LYS A 235 7.48 4.69 5.31
CA LYS A 235 6.02 4.48 5.46
C LYS A 235 5.53 3.38 4.53
N GLU A 236 5.94 3.40 3.27
CA GLU A 236 5.55 2.38 2.28
C GLU A 236 6.03 0.98 2.72
N LEU A 237 7.29 0.86 3.12
CA LEU A 237 7.88 -0.42 3.50
C LEU A 237 7.37 -0.96 4.85
N ALA A 238 6.97 -0.08 5.78
CA ALA A 238 6.50 -0.48 7.10
C ALA A 238 5.23 -1.36 7.05
N GLY A 239 4.37 -1.14 6.05
CA GLY A 239 3.14 -1.91 5.83
C GLY A 239 3.37 -3.30 5.22
N LEU A 240 4.50 -3.51 4.55
CA LEU A 240 4.79 -4.74 3.83
C LEU A 240 5.10 -5.92 4.75
N SER A 241 4.79 -7.13 4.30
CA SER A 241 5.24 -8.37 4.94
C SER A 241 6.76 -8.56 4.81
N ILE A 242 7.34 -9.42 5.65
CA ILE A 242 8.75 -9.78 5.49
C ILE A 242 9.03 -10.45 4.15
N ASN A 243 8.05 -11.16 3.56
CA ASN A 243 8.23 -11.76 2.23
C ASN A 243 8.38 -10.70 1.15
N GLU A 244 7.56 -9.67 1.18
CA GLU A 244 7.64 -8.52 0.27
C GLU A 244 8.94 -7.75 0.45
N LEU A 245 9.29 -7.41 1.70
CA LEU A 245 10.57 -6.74 1.99
C LEU A 245 11.77 -7.54 1.50
N ASN A 246 11.73 -8.87 1.63
CA ASN A 246 12.80 -9.75 1.16
C ASN A 246 12.88 -9.80 -0.38
N LEU A 247 11.73 -9.76 -1.07
CA LEU A 247 11.69 -9.69 -2.53
C LEU A 247 12.26 -8.36 -3.04
N LEU A 248 11.89 -7.23 -2.43
CA LEU A 248 12.43 -5.90 -2.76
C LEU A 248 13.93 -5.79 -2.43
N ALA A 249 14.38 -6.46 -1.38
CA ALA A 249 15.79 -6.47 -0.98
C ALA A 249 16.70 -7.31 -1.90
N LYS A 250 16.16 -8.04 -2.89
CA LYS A 250 16.93 -8.98 -3.73
C LYS A 250 18.11 -8.34 -4.47
N ASN A 251 17.97 -7.08 -4.86
CA ASN A 251 19.00 -6.30 -5.54
C ASN A 251 19.73 -5.33 -4.60
N VAL A 252 19.44 -5.38 -3.30
CA VAL A 252 20.07 -4.56 -2.27
C VAL A 252 21.16 -5.36 -1.54
N SER A 253 22.32 -4.75 -1.35
CA SER A 253 23.38 -5.34 -0.54
C SER A 253 23.09 -5.15 0.95
N LEU A 254 22.35 -6.08 1.56
CA LEU A 254 22.19 -6.12 3.01
C LEU A 254 23.50 -6.53 3.68
N THR A 255 24.02 -5.69 4.58
CA THR A 255 25.30 -5.86 5.26
C THR A 255 25.18 -6.31 6.72
N HIS A 256 24.04 -6.06 7.36
CA HIS A 256 23.74 -6.42 8.75
C HIS A 256 22.69 -7.53 8.86
N VAL A 257 22.04 -7.90 7.75
CA VAL A 257 21.11 -9.02 7.65
C VAL A 257 21.76 -10.19 6.93
N ASN A 258 21.77 -11.34 7.60
CA ASN A 258 22.08 -12.64 7.00
C ASN A 258 20.83 -13.19 6.30
N SER A 259 21.01 -13.87 5.16
CA SER A 259 19.90 -14.46 4.40
C SER A 259 20.22 -15.90 4.02
N VAL A 260 19.26 -16.79 4.26
CA VAL A 260 19.29 -18.20 3.84
C VAL A 260 18.00 -18.53 3.10
N GLY A 261 18.08 -19.37 2.07
CA GLY A 261 16.94 -19.71 1.23
C GLY A 261 16.59 -18.60 0.22
N GLN A 262 15.37 -18.64 -0.31
CA GLN A 262 14.87 -17.68 -1.30
C GLN A 262 13.40 -17.35 -1.03
N ALA A 263 13.06 -16.06 -1.08
CA ALA A 263 11.69 -15.61 -0.95
C ALA A 263 10.84 -16.15 -2.11
N SER A 264 9.58 -16.45 -1.83
CA SER A 264 8.62 -16.88 -2.83
C SER A 264 7.95 -15.67 -3.46
N ASP A 265 7.96 -15.62 -4.78
CA ASP A 265 7.21 -14.68 -5.61
C ASP A 265 5.95 -15.34 -6.21
N LYS A 266 5.62 -16.57 -5.80
CA LYS A 266 4.52 -17.35 -6.40
C LYS A 266 3.13 -16.79 -6.14
N ALA A 267 2.99 -15.87 -5.18
CA ALA A 267 1.76 -15.12 -4.98
C ALA A 267 1.48 -14.14 -6.14
N TYR A 268 2.51 -13.78 -6.91
CA TYR A 268 2.43 -12.77 -7.95
C TYR A 268 2.33 -13.37 -9.36
N ILE A 269 1.84 -12.55 -10.28
CA ILE A 269 1.58 -12.93 -11.67
C ILE A 269 2.86 -13.28 -12.45
N GLY A 270 4.02 -12.81 -11.97
CA GLY A 270 5.31 -12.95 -12.63
C GLY A 270 5.52 -11.94 -13.76
N THR A 271 6.79 -11.72 -14.10
CA THR A 271 7.21 -10.69 -15.06
C THR A 271 6.61 -10.87 -16.46
N ASP A 272 6.51 -12.10 -16.96
CA ASP A 272 5.94 -12.35 -18.30
C ASP A 272 4.47 -11.94 -18.40
N ALA A 273 3.68 -12.15 -17.34
CA ALA A 273 2.27 -11.76 -17.31
C ALA A 273 2.12 -10.25 -17.18
N ALA A 274 2.97 -9.59 -16.39
CA ALA A 274 3.01 -8.13 -16.30
C ALA A 274 3.34 -7.49 -17.66
N VAL A 275 4.36 -8.00 -18.35
CA VAL A 275 4.73 -7.56 -19.70
C VAL A 275 3.59 -7.80 -20.70
N GLU A 276 2.90 -8.94 -20.63
CA GLU A 276 1.73 -9.19 -21.49
C GLU A 276 0.60 -8.18 -21.21
N ALA A 277 0.34 -7.86 -19.95
CA ALA A 277 -0.65 -6.86 -19.56
C ALA A 277 -0.31 -5.47 -20.10
N ALA A 278 0.92 -5.00 -19.88
CA ALA A 278 1.41 -3.71 -20.35
C ALA A 278 1.36 -3.58 -21.89
N LEU A 279 1.89 -4.56 -22.63
CA LEU A 279 1.88 -4.54 -24.10
C LEU A 279 0.47 -4.60 -24.68
N LYS A 280 -0.41 -5.38 -24.07
CA LYS A 280 -1.82 -5.46 -24.46
C LYS A 280 -2.53 -4.13 -24.20
N HIS A 281 -2.25 -3.48 -23.08
CA HIS A 281 -2.78 -2.16 -22.76
C HIS A 281 -2.31 -1.12 -23.79
N ALA A 282 -1.01 -1.10 -24.09
CA ALA A 282 -0.39 -0.22 -25.07
C ALA A 282 -0.84 -0.48 -26.52
N GLY A 283 -1.43 -1.65 -26.80
CA GLY A 283 -1.72 -2.09 -28.17
C GLY A 283 -0.46 -2.38 -28.99
N VAL A 284 0.66 -2.66 -28.32
CA VAL A 284 1.97 -2.93 -28.93
C VAL A 284 2.18 -4.43 -29.03
N ALA A 285 2.58 -4.93 -30.21
CA ALA A 285 2.96 -6.33 -30.34
C ALA A 285 4.32 -6.56 -29.68
N ARG A 286 4.50 -7.68 -28.96
CA ARG A 286 5.78 -8.01 -28.29
C ARG A 286 7.00 -8.01 -29.22
N ALA A 287 6.82 -8.26 -30.52
CA ALA A 287 7.90 -8.21 -31.50
C ALA A 287 8.37 -6.79 -31.85
N ASP A 288 7.54 -5.78 -31.57
CA ASP A 288 7.80 -4.37 -31.84
C ASP A 288 8.32 -3.62 -30.60
N ALA A 289 8.29 -4.27 -29.44
CA ALA A 289 8.85 -3.74 -28.19
C ALA A 289 10.36 -4.01 -28.12
N THR A 290 11.12 -2.94 -27.86
CA THR A 290 12.56 -2.98 -27.57
C THR A 290 12.82 -2.40 -26.18
N GLY A 291 14.05 -2.51 -25.65
CA GLY A 291 14.36 -1.93 -24.34
C GLY A 291 13.52 -2.48 -23.19
N LEU A 292 12.98 -3.69 -23.31
CA LEU A 292 12.07 -4.24 -22.30
C LEU A 292 12.81 -4.50 -20.98
N GLU A 293 12.48 -3.71 -19.96
CA GLU A 293 12.92 -3.88 -18.57
C GLU A 293 11.68 -4.16 -17.70
N VAL A 294 11.85 -5.04 -16.70
CA VAL A 294 10.77 -5.41 -15.78
C VAL A 294 11.34 -5.73 -14.42
N GLU A 295 10.93 -4.95 -13.43
CA GLU A 295 11.36 -5.09 -12.04
C GLU A 295 10.14 -5.23 -11.13
N LEU A 296 10.29 -6.00 -10.05
CA LEU A 296 9.26 -6.05 -9.01
C LEU A 296 9.56 -4.89 -8.07
N ASP A 297 8.60 -4.00 -7.92
CA ASP A 297 8.71 -2.78 -7.14
C ASP A 297 7.52 -2.63 -6.17
N CYS A 298 7.49 -1.53 -5.41
CA CYS A 298 6.43 -1.18 -4.50
C CYS A 298 6.12 0.32 -4.60
N GLU A 299 4.88 0.61 -5.00
CA GLU A 299 4.37 1.96 -5.17
C GLU A 299 3.23 2.19 -4.19
N ASN A 300 3.32 3.23 -3.37
CA ASN A 300 2.32 3.56 -2.34
C ASN A 300 1.95 2.37 -1.42
N GLY A 301 2.94 1.52 -1.08
CA GLY A 301 2.75 0.33 -0.25
C GLY A 301 2.08 -0.86 -0.96
N ARG A 302 1.89 -0.78 -2.28
CA ARG A 302 1.37 -1.86 -3.13
C ARG A 302 2.50 -2.46 -3.95
N MET A 303 2.61 -3.79 -3.94
CA MET A 303 3.53 -4.50 -4.82
C MET A 303 3.09 -4.37 -6.29
N VAL A 304 3.99 -3.92 -7.14
CA VAL A 304 3.78 -3.73 -8.58
C VAL A 304 4.94 -4.32 -9.37
N TYR A 305 4.73 -4.60 -10.65
CA TYR A 305 5.80 -4.77 -11.62
C TYR A 305 5.92 -3.47 -12.41
N GLU A 306 7.05 -2.79 -12.29
CA GLU A 306 7.46 -1.68 -13.15
C GLU A 306 7.89 -2.30 -14.49
N VAL A 307 7.21 -1.94 -15.59
CA VAL A 307 7.46 -2.45 -16.94
C VAL A 307 7.77 -1.28 -17.86
N GLU A 308 9.02 -1.21 -18.31
CA GLU A 308 9.49 -0.20 -19.26
C GLU A 308 9.74 -0.86 -20.63
N PHE A 309 9.32 -0.21 -21.72
CA PHE A 309 9.73 -0.61 -23.07
C PHE A 309 9.63 0.53 -24.09
N ASP A 310 10.45 0.43 -25.13
CA ASP A 310 10.40 1.27 -26.31
C ASP A 310 9.49 0.67 -27.39
N ALA A 311 8.61 1.48 -27.96
CA ALA A 311 7.91 1.16 -29.22
C ALA A 311 7.66 2.40 -30.06
N ALA A 312 7.83 2.28 -31.38
CA ALA A 312 7.61 3.38 -32.33
C ALA A 312 8.42 4.68 -32.04
N ASN A 313 9.64 4.54 -31.50
CA ASN A 313 10.54 5.63 -31.05
C ASN A 313 10.01 6.41 -29.84
N ALA A 314 9.35 5.71 -28.94
CA ALA A 314 8.69 6.30 -27.81
C ALA A 314 8.76 5.30 -26.65
N GLU A 315 9.05 5.80 -25.46
CA GLU A 315 9.24 5.03 -24.23
C GLU A 315 7.90 4.92 -23.51
N TYR A 316 7.59 3.73 -23.02
CA TYR A 316 6.38 3.43 -22.27
C TYR A 316 6.78 2.88 -20.91
N GLU A 317 6.06 3.32 -19.89
CA GLU A 317 6.29 2.90 -18.51
C GLU A 317 4.94 2.52 -17.88
N TYR A 318 4.94 1.46 -17.08
CA TYR A 318 3.74 0.87 -16.51
C TYR A 318 4.01 0.32 -15.13
N ASP A 319 3.13 0.63 -14.18
CA ASP A 319 3.00 -0.14 -12.95
C ASP A 319 1.84 -1.10 -13.06
N VAL A 320 2.17 -2.38 -13.00
CA VAL A 320 1.21 -3.47 -13.09
C VAL A 320 1.08 -4.10 -11.71
N ASP A 321 -0.11 -4.08 -11.12
CA ASP A 321 -0.38 -4.71 -9.83
C ASP A 321 0.10 -6.17 -9.81
N ALA A 322 1.01 -6.49 -8.89
CA ALA A 322 1.76 -7.73 -8.92
C ALA A 322 0.88 -8.96 -8.66
N GLU A 323 -0.27 -8.81 -8.00
CA GLU A 323 -1.20 -9.91 -7.72
C GLU A 323 -2.23 -10.12 -8.82
N THR A 324 -2.72 -9.03 -9.41
CA THR A 324 -3.91 -9.03 -10.27
C THR A 324 -3.62 -8.79 -11.75
N GLY A 325 -2.50 -8.14 -12.08
CA GLY A 325 -2.20 -7.69 -13.44
C GLY A 325 -2.98 -6.45 -13.89
N GLU A 326 -3.64 -5.76 -12.97
CA GLU A 326 -4.30 -4.48 -13.24
C GLU A 326 -3.25 -3.38 -13.46
N ILE A 327 -3.46 -2.52 -14.46
CA ILE A 327 -2.63 -1.32 -14.66
C ILE A 327 -3.03 -0.28 -13.62
N VAL A 328 -2.13 0.06 -12.70
CA VAL A 328 -2.39 1.03 -11.62
C VAL A 328 -1.83 2.40 -11.95
N TRP A 329 -0.71 2.43 -12.66
CA TRP A 329 -0.12 3.63 -13.24
C TRP A 329 0.43 3.29 -14.63
N TYR A 330 0.37 4.24 -15.55
CA TYR A 330 1.15 4.16 -16.76
C TYR A 330 1.40 5.54 -17.35
N GLU A 331 2.51 5.64 -18.06
CA GLU A 331 2.84 6.77 -18.90
C GLU A 331 3.13 6.26 -20.31
N ALA A 332 2.33 6.75 -21.26
CA ALA A 332 2.54 6.56 -22.67
C ALA A 332 2.95 7.90 -23.29
N PRO A 333 3.85 7.86 -24.27
CA PRO A 333 4.34 9.08 -24.86
C PRO A 333 3.18 9.78 -25.57
N GLY A 334 2.95 11.05 -25.20
CA GLY A 334 2.15 11.97 -26.02
C GLY A 334 2.63 11.87 -27.45
N ILE A 335 1.73 11.75 -28.43
CA ILE A 335 2.12 11.52 -29.84
C ILE A 335 3.05 12.66 -30.28
N VAL A 336 4.37 12.44 -30.20
CA VAL A 336 5.35 13.29 -30.84
C VAL A 336 5.26 12.92 -32.31
N ARG A 337 4.48 13.68 -33.07
CA ARG A 337 4.59 13.66 -34.53
C ARG A 337 6.00 14.12 -34.84
N GLY A 338 6.91 13.15 -34.96
CA GLY A 338 8.33 13.39 -35.15
C GLY A 338 8.56 14.38 -36.29
N GLU A 339 9.51 15.27 -36.07
CA GLU A 339 10.14 16.10 -37.09
C GLU A 339 10.86 15.20 -38.12
N THR A 340 10.09 14.48 -38.93
CA THR A 340 10.60 13.92 -40.18
C THR A 340 10.40 14.98 -41.25
N GLY A 341 11.52 15.43 -41.83
CA GLY A 341 11.59 16.55 -42.75
C GLY A 341 10.61 16.48 -43.93
N GLU A 342 10.22 17.68 -44.36
CA GLU A 342 9.59 18.01 -45.64
C GLU A 342 8.32 17.23 -46.04
N SER A 343 7.20 17.62 -45.45
CA SER A 343 5.96 17.84 -46.19
C SER A 343 5.07 18.80 -45.41
N GLY A 344 4.66 19.91 -46.04
CA GLY A 344 3.91 21.00 -45.41
C GLY A 344 2.52 20.60 -44.91
N ALA A 345 2.46 19.96 -43.74
CA ALA A 345 1.26 19.86 -42.92
C ALA A 345 1.13 21.14 -42.07
N PRO A 346 -0.07 21.73 -41.96
CA PRO A 346 -0.26 22.95 -41.18
C PRO A 346 0.01 22.67 -39.69
N LYS A 347 0.75 23.59 -39.06
CA LYS A 347 0.89 23.73 -37.60
C LYS A 347 -0.51 23.60 -36.95
N PRO A 348 -0.69 22.91 -35.80
CA PRO A 348 -1.98 22.82 -35.14
C PRO A 348 -2.55 24.23 -34.96
N THR A 349 -3.68 24.46 -35.58
CA THR A 349 -4.40 25.74 -35.51
C THR A 349 -5.27 25.68 -34.27
N ALA A 350 -5.23 26.72 -33.44
CA ALA A 350 -6.14 26.87 -32.30
C ALA A 350 -7.59 26.67 -32.78
N GLY A 351 -8.31 25.70 -32.19
CA GLY A 351 -9.72 25.42 -32.51
C GLY A 351 -10.07 23.98 -32.88
N ASN A 352 -9.19 22.99 -32.67
CA ASN A 352 -9.50 21.58 -32.92
C ASN A 352 -9.28 20.67 -31.69
N GLU A 353 -9.33 21.26 -30.50
CA GLU A 353 -9.24 20.55 -29.23
C GLU A 353 -10.55 19.84 -28.92
N ILE A 354 -10.50 18.71 -28.23
CA ILE A 354 -11.67 17.92 -27.84
C ILE A 354 -12.55 18.64 -26.81
N GLY A 355 -11.98 19.59 -26.06
CA GLY A 355 -12.63 20.31 -24.97
C GLY A 355 -12.68 19.53 -23.66
N LYS A 356 -12.76 20.26 -22.54
CA LYS A 356 -12.79 19.73 -21.17
C LYS A 356 -13.83 18.63 -20.94
N GLU A 357 -15.04 18.81 -21.47
CA GLU A 357 -16.12 17.84 -21.30
C GLU A 357 -15.83 16.50 -21.98
N ALA A 358 -15.16 16.52 -23.15
CA ALA A 358 -14.76 15.30 -23.82
C ALA A 358 -13.56 14.63 -23.11
N ALA A 359 -12.59 15.42 -22.61
CA ALA A 359 -11.48 14.91 -21.82
C ALA A 359 -11.96 14.22 -20.53
N LYS A 360 -12.83 14.90 -19.76
CA LYS A 360 -13.50 14.33 -18.58
C LYS A 360 -14.21 13.01 -18.89
N GLN A 361 -14.99 12.96 -19.97
CA GLN A 361 -15.69 11.73 -20.37
C GLN A 361 -14.73 10.63 -20.85
N ALA A 362 -13.56 10.98 -21.39
CA ALA A 362 -12.53 10.01 -21.74
C ALA A 362 -11.95 9.38 -20.46
N ALA A 363 -11.59 10.19 -19.47
CA ALA A 363 -11.09 9.74 -18.17
C ALA A 363 -12.10 8.82 -17.45
N PHE A 364 -13.37 9.24 -17.30
CA PHE A 364 -14.39 8.41 -16.64
C PHE A 364 -14.67 7.10 -17.37
N ARG A 365 -14.64 7.11 -18.71
CA ARG A 365 -14.79 5.89 -19.51
C ARG A 365 -13.60 4.96 -19.32
N HIS A 366 -12.39 5.50 -19.24
CA HIS A 366 -11.17 4.73 -18.99
C HIS A 366 -11.21 4.08 -17.60
N ALA A 367 -11.52 4.88 -16.58
CA ALA A 367 -11.66 4.44 -15.19
C ALA A 367 -12.87 3.52 -14.95
N ASN A 368 -13.79 3.40 -15.92
CA ASN A 368 -15.08 2.74 -15.76
C ASN A 368 -15.90 3.30 -14.57
N VAL A 369 -15.78 4.61 -14.33
CA VAL A 369 -16.46 5.35 -13.25
C VAL A 369 -17.71 6.04 -13.80
N LYS A 370 -18.76 6.12 -12.98
CA LYS A 370 -19.94 6.91 -13.30
C LYS A 370 -19.77 8.30 -12.69
N GLU A 371 -20.08 9.33 -13.47
CA GLU A 371 -19.98 10.72 -13.01
C GLU A 371 -20.81 11.01 -11.74
N ALA A 372 -21.89 10.26 -11.50
CA ALA A 372 -22.71 10.40 -10.29
C ALA A 372 -22.01 9.92 -9.00
N ASP A 373 -20.97 9.08 -9.13
CA ASP A 373 -20.20 8.52 -8.01
C ASP A 373 -18.94 9.36 -7.71
N VAL A 374 -18.66 10.40 -8.52
CA VAL A 374 -17.51 11.29 -8.38
C VAL A 374 -17.79 12.37 -7.32
N THR A 375 -16.83 12.55 -6.42
CA THR A 375 -16.95 13.43 -5.23
C THR A 375 -16.08 14.68 -5.30
N ALA A 376 -14.98 14.63 -6.05
CA ALA A 376 -14.16 15.78 -6.40
C ALA A 376 -13.77 15.66 -7.88
N LEU A 377 -13.66 16.79 -8.59
CA LEU A 377 -13.24 16.85 -9.98
C LEU A 377 -12.49 18.15 -10.26
N LYS A 378 -11.34 18.03 -10.89
CA LYS A 378 -10.56 19.13 -11.45
C LYS A 378 -10.28 18.84 -12.92
N VAL A 379 -10.46 19.85 -13.80
CA VAL A 379 -10.15 19.74 -15.23
C VAL A 379 -9.40 20.97 -15.71
N GLU A 380 -8.13 20.78 -16.04
CA GLU A 380 -7.20 21.80 -16.51
C GLU A 380 -6.71 21.48 -17.92
N LEU A 381 -6.37 22.52 -18.68
CA LEU A 381 -5.71 22.38 -19.98
C LEU A 381 -4.30 22.89 -19.76
N ASP A 382 -3.32 22.02 -19.96
CA ASP A 382 -1.92 22.38 -19.82
C ASP A 382 -1.15 22.09 -21.13
N ARG A 383 0.10 22.51 -21.16
CA ARG A 383 1.04 22.33 -22.25
C ARG A 383 2.41 21.98 -21.70
N GLU A 384 2.76 20.72 -21.85
CA GLU A 384 4.11 20.23 -21.60
C GLU A 384 4.84 19.98 -22.95
N ASP A 385 6.07 20.47 -23.07
CA ASP A 385 6.94 20.31 -24.25
C ASP A 385 6.30 20.61 -25.62
N GLY A 386 5.29 21.49 -25.63
CA GLY A 386 4.58 21.90 -26.84
C GLY A 386 3.43 20.97 -27.26
N VAL A 387 3.18 19.90 -26.51
CA VAL A 387 1.99 19.05 -26.60
C VAL A 387 0.92 19.64 -25.69
N LEU A 388 -0.31 19.78 -26.20
CA LEU A 388 -1.45 20.19 -25.37
C LEU A 388 -2.12 18.94 -24.82
N HIS A 389 -2.33 18.89 -23.51
CA HIS A 389 -3.10 17.84 -22.84
C HIS A 389 -4.08 18.46 -21.84
N TYR A 390 -5.08 17.68 -21.44
CA TYR A 390 -5.97 18.00 -20.33
C TYR A 390 -5.61 17.15 -19.13
N ASP A 391 -5.44 17.79 -17.98
CA ASP A 391 -5.29 17.12 -16.69
C ASP A 391 -6.68 16.97 -16.09
N VAL A 392 -7.04 15.74 -15.76
CA VAL A 392 -8.34 15.37 -15.21
C VAL A 392 -8.14 14.60 -13.91
N ASP A 393 -8.28 15.30 -12.79
CA ASP A 393 -8.20 14.70 -11.45
C ASP A 393 -9.60 14.49 -10.89
N PHE A 394 -9.88 13.34 -10.29
CA PHE A 394 -11.16 13.11 -9.63
C PHE A 394 -11.12 12.05 -8.53
N HIS A 395 -12.02 12.17 -7.55
CA HIS A 395 -12.13 11.21 -6.45
C HIS A 395 -13.38 10.35 -6.63
N CYS A 396 -13.21 9.03 -6.57
CA CYS A 396 -14.32 8.08 -6.66
C CYS A 396 -14.02 6.80 -5.86
N GLY A 397 -14.96 6.40 -5.00
CA GLY A 397 -14.90 5.10 -4.33
C GLY A 397 -13.73 4.91 -3.36
N GLY A 398 -13.19 6.00 -2.78
CA GLY A 398 -12.02 5.96 -1.90
C GLY A 398 -10.68 5.96 -2.62
N TYR A 399 -10.67 6.34 -3.90
CA TYR A 399 -9.48 6.50 -4.71
C TYR A 399 -9.44 7.88 -5.35
N GLU A 400 -8.23 8.40 -5.48
CA GLU A 400 -7.90 9.54 -6.33
C GLU A 400 -7.43 9.02 -7.69
N TYR A 401 -7.89 9.68 -8.74
CA TYR A 401 -7.54 9.35 -10.11
C TYR A 401 -6.93 10.58 -10.77
N GLY A 402 -5.75 10.44 -11.35
CA GLY A 402 -5.11 11.44 -12.21
C GLY A 402 -5.06 10.94 -13.65
N TYR A 403 -5.34 11.83 -14.60
CA TYR A 403 -5.30 11.51 -16.02
C TYR A 403 -4.74 12.66 -16.84
N GLU A 404 -3.80 12.36 -17.74
CA GLU A 404 -3.41 13.26 -18.82
C GLU A 404 -4.05 12.79 -20.13
N ILE A 405 -4.82 13.68 -20.77
CA ILE A 405 -5.57 13.36 -21.98
C ILE A 405 -5.09 14.23 -23.14
N ASP A 406 -4.64 13.64 -24.24
CA ASP A 406 -4.22 14.38 -25.43
C ASP A 406 -5.34 15.31 -25.93
N ALA A 407 -5.06 16.60 -25.98
CA ALA A 407 -6.10 17.60 -26.19
C ALA A 407 -6.70 17.58 -27.60
N GLN A 408 -6.07 16.92 -28.58
CA GLN A 408 -6.54 16.84 -29.97
C GLN A 408 -7.31 15.56 -30.26
N THR A 409 -6.90 14.45 -29.65
CA THR A 409 -7.37 13.10 -29.97
C THR A 409 -8.23 12.49 -28.88
N GLY A 410 -8.07 12.93 -27.63
CA GLY A 410 -8.72 12.31 -26.47
C GLY A 410 -8.13 10.96 -26.07
N ALA A 411 -6.92 10.64 -26.56
CA ALA A 411 -6.16 9.50 -26.08
C ALA A 411 -5.67 9.75 -24.66
N VAL A 412 -5.72 8.72 -23.81
CA VAL A 412 -5.16 8.78 -22.45
C VAL A 412 -3.65 8.57 -22.55
N LEU A 413 -2.90 9.59 -22.15
CA LEU A 413 -1.44 9.61 -22.17
C LEU A 413 -0.87 9.08 -20.87
N LYS A 414 -1.45 9.53 -19.75
CA LYS A 414 -1.07 9.10 -18.41
C LYS A 414 -2.30 8.72 -17.61
N GLN A 415 -2.16 7.71 -16.77
CA GLN A 415 -3.12 7.39 -15.73
C GLN A 415 -2.38 7.16 -14.42
N GLU A 416 -2.98 7.64 -13.34
CA GLU A 416 -2.60 7.33 -11.98
C GLU A 416 -3.85 6.99 -11.16
N ARG A 417 -3.75 6.01 -10.28
CA ARG A 417 -4.82 5.66 -9.33
C ARG A 417 -4.23 5.34 -7.97
N GLU A 418 -4.50 6.22 -7.01
CA GLU A 418 -4.01 6.11 -5.64
C GLU A 418 -5.18 5.96 -4.66
N GLN A 419 -4.90 5.35 -3.50
CA GLN A 419 -5.88 5.29 -2.43
C GLN A 419 -5.97 6.68 -1.78
N ASP A 420 -7.20 7.16 -1.56
CA ASP A 420 -7.43 8.48 -0.96
C ASP A 420 -7.09 8.42 0.55
N ASP A 421 -5.92 8.96 0.91
CA ASP A 421 -5.39 8.99 2.28
C ASP A 421 -6.20 9.94 3.21
N ASP A 422 -7.00 10.84 2.64
CA ASP A 422 -7.85 11.82 3.34
C ASP A 422 -9.32 11.36 3.46
N ALA A 423 -9.68 10.23 2.84
CA ALA A 423 -11.01 9.64 2.97
C ALA A 423 -11.23 9.07 4.37
N ASP A 424 -11.76 9.90 5.29
CA ASP A 424 -12.28 9.55 6.62
C ASP A 424 -12.75 8.08 6.69
N GLY A 425 -11.88 7.18 7.18
CA GLY A 425 -11.94 5.71 7.14
C GLY A 425 -13.32 5.08 7.02
N LYS A 426 -13.92 5.13 5.83
CA LYS A 426 -15.16 4.43 5.53
C LYS A 426 -14.85 3.30 4.57
N PRO A 427 -15.15 2.04 4.97
CA PRO A 427 -15.07 0.92 4.05
C PRO A 427 -15.95 1.20 2.83
N ALA A 428 -15.50 0.78 1.66
CA ALA A 428 -16.37 0.53 0.51
C ALA A 428 -17.43 -0.51 0.89
N GLY A 429 -18.55 -0.06 1.46
CA GLY A 429 -19.51 -0.93 2.11
C GLY A 429 -20.81 -0.23 2.48
N THR A 430 -21.84 -0.53 1.70
CA THR A 430 -23.27 -0.22 1.84
C THR A 430 -23.71 1.23 1.53
N PRO A 431 -24.64 1.42 0.57
CA PRO A 431 -25.31 2.69 0.38
C PRO A 431 -26.14 2.99 1.62
N ASP A 432 -25.69 3.94 2.43
CA ASP A 432 -26.52 4.48 3.50
C ASP A 432 -27.77 5.09 2.87
N THR A 433 -28.89 4.37 2.99
CA THR A 433 -30.15 4.68 2.32
C THR A 433 -30.95 5.71 3.14
N SER A 434 -30.25 6.75 3.61
CA SER A 434 -30.75 7.72 4.58
C SER A 434 -30.26 9.15 4.32
N GLY A 435 -30.10 9.54 3.06
CA GLY A 435 -29.86 10.92 2.64
C GLY A 435 -30.56 11.16 1.31
N GLY A 436 -31.26 12.29 1.16
CA GLY A 436 -31.90 12.63 -0.13
C GLY A 436 -30.87 12.58 -1.25
N SER A 437 -31.26 12.06 -2.42
CA SER A 437 -30.39 11.96 -3.60
C SER A 437 -29.65 13.28 -3.82
N LEU A 438 -28.32 13.26 -3.69
CA LEU A 438 -27.49 14.41 -4.01
C LEU A 438 -27.66 14.76 -5.48
N ILE A 439 -27.49 16.03 -5.82
CA ILE A 439 -27.61 16.50 -7.21
C ILE A 439 -26.43 16.07 -8.09
N GLY A 440 -25.28 15.76 -7.48
CA GLY A 440 -24.03 15.40 -8.17
C GLY A 440 -23.25 16.61 -8.67
N ILE A 441 -21.93 16.43 -8.84
CA ILE A 441 -21.01 17.50 -9.31
C ILE A 441 -21.39 18.05 -10.69
N SER A 442 -21.92 17.21 -11.60
CA SER A 442 -22.37 17.65 -12.93
C SER A 442 -23.45 18.70 -12.84
N ARG A 443 -24.43 18.45 -11.96
CA ARG A 443 -25.57 19.34 -11.81
C ARG A 443 -25.16 20.63 -11.12
N ALA A 444 -24.26 20.56 -10.14
CA ALA A 444 -23.68 21.74 -9.49
C ALA A 444 -22.98 22.65 -10.52
N LYS A 445 -22.10 22.07 -11.37
CA LYS A 445 -21.44 22.79 -12.47
C LYS A 445 -22.43 23.42 -13.45
N GLU A 446 -23.45 22.69 -13.87
CA GLU A 446 -24.50 23.23 -14.76
C GLU A 446 -25.20 24.44 -14.14
N ILE A 447 -25.48 24.40 -12.83
CA ILE A 447 -26.12 25.50 -12.09
C ILE A 447 -25.19 26.72 -12.04
N ALA A 448 -23.91 26.52 -11.69
CA ALA A 448 -22.92 27.60 -11.61
C ALA A 448 -22.68 28.28 -12.98
N LEU A 449 -22.47 27.49 -14.04
CA LEU A 449 -22.25 28.00 -15.39
C LEU A 449 -23.49 28.72 -15.94
N ALA A 450 -24.69 28.16 -15.71
CA ALA A 450 -25.93 28.79 -16.11
C ALA A 450 -26.16 30.12 -15.37
N HIS A 451 -25.81 30.19 -14.09
CA HIS A 451 -25.87 31.44 -13.31
C HIS A 451 -24.88 32.48 -13.84
N ALA A 452 -23.64 32.08 -14.16
CA ALA A 452 -22.62 32.96 -14.73
C ALA A 452 -22.91 33.37 -16.19
N GLY A 453 -23.86 32.71 -16.87
CA GLY A 453 -24.15 32.96 -18.28
C GLY A 453 -23.03 32.49 -19.23
N LEU A 454 -22.24 31.51 -18.79
CA LEU A 454 -21.08 30.98 -19.50
C LEU A 454 -21.38 29.57 -20.02
N SER A 455 -20.73 29.21 -21.12
CA SER A 455 -20.66 27.80 -21.56
C SER A 455 -19.39 27.17 -21.01
N GLY A 456 -19.41 25.86 -20.74
CA GLY A 456 -18.24 25.12 -20.27
C GLY A 456 -17.02 25.22 -21.22
N GLU A 457 -17.24 25.53 -22.50
CA GLU A 457 -16.16 25.77 -23.47
C GLU A 457 -15.36 27.06 -23.23
N LYS A 458 -15.89 27.99 -22.44
CA LYS A 458 -15.28 29.32 -22.20
C LYS A 458 -14.60 29.44 -20.85
N VAL A 459 -14.58 28.36 -20.06
CA VAL A 459 -14.04 28.38 -18.70
C VAL A 459 -12.71 27.61 -18.61
N THR A 460 -11.76 28.14 -17.88
CA THR A 460 -10.47 27.54 -17.51
C THR A 460 -10.48 27.16 -16.02
N GLU A 461 -9.53 26.34 -15.57
CA GLU A 461 -9.38 25.93 -14.14
C GLU A 461 -10.71 25.49 -13.49
N LEU A 462 -11.39 24.51 -14.08
CA LEU A 462 -12.71 24.10 -13.60
C LEU A 462 -12.53 23.09 -12.48
N LYS A 463 -12.98 23.44 -11.27
CA LYS A 463 -12.93 22.61 -10.07
C LYS A 463 -14.33 22.46 -9.49
N ALA A 464 -14.68 21.27 -9.01
CA ALA A 464 -15.94 21.01 -8.33
C ALA A 464 -15.76 19.93 -7.27
N GLU A 465 -16.05 20.25 -6.01
CA GLU A 465 -15.83 19.37 -4.87
C GLU A 465 -17.08 19.28 -3.99
N LEU A 466 -17.36 18.10 -3.44
CA LEU A 466 -18.37 17.90 -2.41
C LEU A 466 -17.73 18.13 -1.04
N ASP A 467 -18.11 19.22 -0.38
CA ASP A 467 -17.63 19.55 0.95
C ASP A 467 -18.73 19.38 2.01
N ARG A 468 -18.31 19.32 3.27
CA ARG A 468 -19.17 19.19 4.45
C ARG A 468 -18.85 20.26 5.49
N GLU A 469 -19.49 21.41 5.35
CA GLU A 469 -19.42 22.48 6.34
C GLU A 469 -20.59 22.40 7.35
N ASP A 470 -20.29 22.47 8.65
CA ASP A 470 -21.28 22.54 9.75
C ASP A 470 -22.41 21.47 9.70
N GLY A 471 -22.10 20.28 9.19
CA GLY A 471 -23.03 19.15 9.11
C GLY A 471 -24.00 19.21 7.92
N ARG A 472 -23.85 20.20 7.04
CA ARG A 472 -24.54 20.30 5.74
C ARG A 472 -23.58 19.90 4.62
N GLN A 473 -24.09 19.26 3.58
CA GLN A 473 -23.32 18.98 2.38
C GLN A 473 -23.55 20.08 1.34
N GLN A 474 -22.48 20.59 0.76
CA GLN A 474 -22.51 21.59 -0.30
C GLN A 474 -21.46 21.27 -1.37
N TYR A 475 -21.71 21.72 -2.58
CA TYR A 475 -20.73 21.68 -3.67
C TYR A 475 -20.06 23.04 -3.78
N GLU A 476 -18.74 23.06 -3.73
CA GLU A 476 -17.91 24.19 -4.12
C GLU A 476 -17.59 24.05 -5.61
N VAL A 477 -17.82 25.11 -6.39
CA VAL A 477 -17.57 25.10 -7.85
C VAL A 477 -16.81 26.36 -8.23
N GLU A 478 -15.54 26.17 -8.60
CA GLU A 478 -14.64 27.23 -9.02
C GLU A 478 -14.34 27.13 -10.52
N PHE A 479 -14.25 28.28 -11.19
CA PHE A 479 -13.76 28.35 -12.57
C PHE A 479 -13.34 29.77 -12.96
N LYS A 480 -12.48 29.88 -13.97
CA LYS A 480 -12.03 31.16 -14.54
C LYS A 480 -12.63 31.43 -15.91
N ALA A 481 -13.04 32.67 -16.18
CA ALA A 481 -13.49 33.09 -17.50
C ALA A 481 -13.36 34.60 -17.73
N GLY A 482 -12.66 34.97 -18.81
CA GLY A 482 -12.57 36.36 -19.26
C GLY A 482 -11.84 37.29 -18.29
N GLY A 483 -10.80 36.78 -17.59
CA GLY A 483 -10.02 37.52 -16.59
C GLY A 483 -10.70 37.65 -15.23
N TYR A 484 -11.62 36.74 -14.93
CA TYR A 484 -12.29 36.67 -13.64
C TYR A 484 -12.29 35.24 -13.14
N GLU A 485 -12.16 35.09 -11.84
CA GLU A 485 -12.42 33.86 -11.09
C GLU A 485 -13.85 33.92 -10.55
N TYR A 486 -14.51 32.77 -10.57
CA TYR A 486 -15.87 32.59 -10.06
C TYR A 486 -15.84 31.45 -9.05
N ASP A 487 -16.47 31.68 -7.91
CA ASP A 487 -16.64 30.70 -6.84
C ASP A 487 -18.13 30.59 -6.51
N TYR A 488 -18.61 29.38 -6.23
CA TYR A 488 -19.99 29.06 -5.94
C TYR A 488 -20.09 27.98 -4.87
N GLU A 489 -20.87 28.26 -3.84
CA GLU A 489 -21.38 27.24 -2.91
C GLU A 489 -22.81 26.85 -3.28
N ILE A 490 -23.07 25.56 -3.49
CA ILE A 490 -24.37 25.06 -3.96
C ILE A 490 -24.85 23.94 -3.03
N ASP A 491 -26.08 24.05 -2.52
CA ASP A 491 -26.66 23.02 -1.66
C ASP A 491 -26.73 21.66 -2.38
N ALA A 492 -26.12 20.64 -1.78
CA ALA A 492 -25.88 19.37 -2.43
C ALA A 492 -27.16 18.54 -2.68
N GLN A 493 -28.28 18.86 -2.03
CA GLN A 493 -29.56 18.14 -2.20
C GLN A 493 -30.54 18.88 -3.11
N THR A 494 -30.55 20.21 -3.05
CA THR A 494 -31.56 21.04 -3.72
C THR A 494 -31.03 21.75 -4.96
N GLY A 495 -29.71 21.90 -5.08
CA GLY A 495 -29.08 22.71 -6.13
C GLY A 495 -29.31 24.20 -5.97
N LYS A 496 -29.66 24.66 -4.77
CA LYS A 496 -29.79 26.08 -4.47
C LYS A 496 -28.39 26.68 -4.29
N ILE A 497 -28.06 27.73 -5.04
CA ILE A 497 -26.87 28.55 -4.79
C ILE A 497 -27.00 29.21 -3.41
N LEU A 498 -26.00 28.99 -2.57
CA LEU A 498 -25.89 29.46 -1.20
C LEU A 498 -25.07 30.73 -1.14
N GLU A 499 -23.91 30.69 -1.78
CA GLU A 499 -22.94 31.76 -1.90
C GLU A 499 -22.36 31.74 -3.31
N TRP A 500 -21.93 32.91 -3.79
CA TRP A 500 -21.13 33.00 -5.00
C TRP A 500 -20.36 34.32 -5.03
N ASP A 501 -19.14 34.26 -5.55
CA ASP A 501 -18.27 35.41 -5.74
C ASP A 501 -17.73 35.48 -7.17
N LYS A 502 -17.29 36.68 -7.54
CA LYS A 502 -16.66 36.95 -8.83
C LYS A 502 -15.57 38.00 -8.65
N ASP A 503 -14.34 37.55 -8.70
CA ASP A 503 -13.15 38.37 -8.50
C ASP A 503 -12.34 38.52 -9.79
N PHE A 504 -11.62 39.64 -9.89
CA PHE A 504 -10.71 39.86 -11.01
C PHE A 504 -9.44 39.04 -10.77
N ASP A 505 -9.07 38.23 -11.76
CA ASP A 505 -7.90 37.34 -11.74
C ASP A 505 -6.69 38.15 -12.25
N ASP A 506 -5.78 38.52 -11.33
CA ASP A 506 -4.77 39.59 -11.48
C ASP A 506 -3.38 39.08 -11.97
#